data_AF-A0A7J0E7G6-F1
#
_entry.id   AF-A0A7J0E7G6-F1
#
_cell.length_a   1.000
_cell.length_b   1.000
_cell.length_c   1.000
_cell.angle_alpha   90.00
_cell.angle_beta   90.00
_cell.angle_gamma   90.00
#
_symmetry.space_group_name_H-M   'P 1'
#
loop_
_entity.id
_entity.type
_entity.pdbx_description
1 polymer ?
#
loop_
_entity_poly.entity_id
_entity_poly.type
_entity_poly.pdbx_seq_one_letter_code
_entity_poly.pdbx_strand_id
1 'polypeptide(L)'
;MNTVYVVTGTEAPARDYSIPGTKLSKIFTTIGAVANLVFAFNTGMLPEIQATVRQPVVKNMMKALYFQFTVGVLPMYAVTFVGYWAYGSQTSTYLLNSVNGPVWVKAAANIASFLQTVIALHIFASPMYEYLDTRYGIKGSALAVRNLSFRVVVRVGYLAINTFVASLLPFLGDFMSLTGAVSTFPLTFILANHMYLVAKDHKLTCLQKSWHWLNVCFFGCMSLAAAVAALRLIALDSKTYHLFADI
;
A
#
# COMPACT_ATOMS: atom_id res chain seq x y z
N MET A 1 -0.03 8.26 -40.06
CA MET A 1 -1.07 7.25 -39.73
C MET A 1 -0.33 5.97 -39.35
N ASN A 2 -0.08 5.75 -38.06
CA ASN A 2 0.56 4.50 -37.60
C ASN A 2 -0.53 3.52 -37.20
N THR A 3 -0.68 2.49 -38.02
CA THR A 3 -1.59 1.37 -37.82
C THR A 3 -1.20 0.64 -36.52
N VAL A 4 -2.11 0.65 -35.55
CA VAL A 4 -1.96 -0.11 -34.30
C VAL A 4 -2.20 -1.57 -34.63
N TYR A 5 -1.13 -2.35 -34.78
CA TYR A 5 -1.24 -3.81 -34.84
C TYR A 5 -1.68 -4.30 -33.46
N VAL A 6 -2.95 -4.72 -33.36
CA VAL A 6 -3.38 -5.59 -32.29
C VAL A 6 -2.70 -6.92 -32.55
N VAL A 7 -1.57 -7.18 -31.89
CA VAL A 7 -0.89 -8.48 -31.97
C VAL A 7 -1.83 -9.51 -31.37
N THR A 8 -2.46 -10.30 -32.24
CA THR A 8 -3.30 -11.45 -31.87
C THR A 8 -2.44 -12.40 -31.04
N GLY A 9 -3.00 -12.98 -29.97
CA GLY A 9 -2.23 -13.71 -28.94
C GLY A 9 -1.38 -14.90 -29.40
N THR A 10 -1.47 -15.30 -30.67
CA THR A 10 -0.66 -16.35 -31.31
C THR A 10 0.65 -15.86 -31.92
N GLU A 11 0.81 -14.55 -32.17
CA GLU A 11 2.04 -13.95 -32.73
C GLU A 11 2.83 -13.14 -31.69
N ALA A 12 2.43 -13.20 -30.42
CA ALA A 12 3.14 -12.50 -29.36
C ALA A 12 4.53 -13.12 -29.13
N PRO A 13 5.60 -12.31 -29.02
CA PRO A 13 6.94 -12.82 -28.70
C PRO A 13 6.92 -13.60 -27.39
N ALA A 14 7.80 -14.61 -27.29
CA ALA A 14 7.90 -15.46 -26.10
C ALA A 14 8.11 -14.61 -24.84
N ARG A 15 7.28 -14.83 -23.83
CA ARG A 15 7.35 -14.13 -22.55
C ARG A 15 8.35 -14.83 -21.63
N ASP A 16 9.27 -14.05 -21.08
CA ASP A 16 10.14 -14.53 -20.03
C ASP A 16 9.43 -14.42 -18.67
N TYR A 17 9.56 -15.46 -17.85
CA TYR A 17 9.04 -15.52 -16.48
C TYR A 17 10.16 -15.67 -15.45
N SER A 18 11.42 -15.60 -15.89
CA SER A 18 12.58 -15.66 -15.01
C SER A 18 12.64 -14.40 -14.14
N ILE A 19 12.95 -14.56 -12.85
CA ILE A 19 13.17 -13.41 -11.96
C ILE A 19 14.51 -12.78 -12.37
N PRO A 20 14.53 -11.51 -12.81
CA PRO A 20 15.75 -10.85 -13.27
C PRO A 20 16.74 -10.61 -12.12
N GLY A 21 18.02 -10.49 -12.46
CA GLY A 21 19.09 -10.12 -11.53
C GLY A 21 19.89 -11.29 -10.92
N THR A 22 20.89 -10.92 -10.12
CA THR A 22 21.80 -11.86 -9.44
C THR A 22 21.10 -12.62 -8.31
N LYS A 23 21.66 -13.75 -7.85
CA LYS A 23 21.10 -14.55 -6.73
C LYS A 23 20.75 -13.68 -5.51
N LEU A 24 21.65 -12.78 -5.14
CA LEU A 24 21.46 -11.88 -4.02
C LEU A 24 20.34 -10.86 -4.29
N SER A 25 20.26 -10.30 -5.50
CA SER A 25 19.16 -9.40 -5.88
C SER A 25 17.80 -10.09 -5.80
N LYS A 26 17.71 -11.35 -6.22
CA LYS A 26 16.47 -12.15 -6.14
C LYS A 26 15.97 -12.28 -4.70
N ILE A 27 16.86 -12.54 -3.75
CA ILE A 27 16.50 -12.66 -2.32
C ILE A 27 15.86 -11.35 -1.83
N PHE A 28 16.53 -10.21 -2.04
CA PHE A 28 16.02 -8.92 -1.59
C PHE A 28 14.73 -8.51 -2.32
N THR A 29 14.63 -8.78 -3.62
CA THR A 29 13.42 -8.51 -4.40
C THR A 29 12.25 -9.35 -3.92
N THR A 30 12.47 -10.63 -3.59
CA THR A 30 11.43 -11.51 -3.04
C THR A 30 10.96 -11.04 -1.67
N ILE A 31 11.88 -10.69 -0.76
CA ILE A 31 11.53 -10.13 0.55
C ILE A 31 10.72 -8.83 0.36
N GLY A 32 11.18 -7.96 -0.55
CA GLY A 32 10.50 -6.71 -0.85
C GLY A 32 9.09 -6.91 -1.41
N ALA A 33 8.92 -7.92 -2.29
CA ALA A 33 7.63 -8.31 -2.86
C ALA A 33 6.66 -8.85 -1.80
N VAL A 34 7.16 -9.61 -0.80
CA VAL A 34 6.32 -10.03 0.34
C VAL A 34 5.82 -8.83 1.13
N ALA A 35 6.68 -7.84 1.37
CA ALA A 35 6.26 -6.61 2.05
C ALA A 35 5.27 -5.78 1.22
N ASN A 36 5.43 -5.73 -0.10
CA ASN A 36 4.45 -5.12 -1.01
C ASN A 36 3.08 -5.82 -0.94
N LEU A 37 3.08 -7.14 -0.92
CA LEU A 37 1.85 -7.92 -0.78
C LEU A 37 1.16 -7.62 0.55
N VAL A 38 1.91 -7.59 1.65
CA VAL A 38 1.37 -7.24 2.97
C VAL A 38 0.83 -5.82 3.00
N PHE A 39 1.55 -4.86 2.42
CA PHE A 39 1.11 -3.47 2.29
C PHE A 39 -0.22 -3.35 1.51
N ALA A 40 -0.42 -4.16 0.46
CA ALA A 40 -1.66 -4.17 -0.31
C ALA A 40 -2.89 -4.58 0.53
N PHE A 41 -2.70 -5.33 1.62
CA PHE A 41 -3.75 -5.72 2.57
C PHE A 41 -3.74 -4.88 3.85
N ASN A 42 -3.31 -3.62 3.79
CA ASN A 42 -3.27 -2.73 4.94
C ASN A 42 -4.64 -2.61 5.64
N THR A 43 -4.64 -2.76 6.96
CA THR A 43 -5.83 -2.73 7.82
C THR A 43 -5.96 -1.44 8.65
N GLY A 44 -5.13 -0.43 8.38
CA GLY A 44 -5.05 0.79 9.19
C GLY A 44 -6.35 1.58 9.34
N MET A 45 -7.28 1.51 8.36
CA MET A 45 -8.55 2.24 8.39
C MET A 45 -9.72 1.45 9.02
N LEU A 46 -9.49 0.21 9.46
CA LEU A 46 -10.56 -0.62 10.03
C LEU A 46 -11.22 0.02 11.26
N PRO A 47 -10.50 0.63 12.22
CA PRO A 47 -11.11 1.25 13.39
C PRO A 47 -12.05 2.42 13.03
N GLU A 48 -11.68 3.26 12.08
CA GLU A 48 -12.48 4.41 11.65
C GLU A 48 -13.71 4.00 10.85
N ILE A 49 -13.59 2.95 10.02
CA ILE A 49 -14.75 2.33 9.38
C ILE A 49 -15.67 1.73 10.45
N GLN A 50 -15.12 1.03 11.45
CA GLN A 50 -15.92 0.47 12.55
C GLN A 50 -16.66 1.56 13.34
N ALA A 51 -16.05 2.73 13.54
CA ALA A 51 -16.68 3.86 14.23
C ALA A 51 -17.89 4.46 13.47
N THR A 52 -18.00 4.22 12.15
CA THR A 52 -19.04 4.80 11.29
C THR A 52 -20.10 3.80 10.81
N VAL A 53 -19.81 2.49 10.91
CA VAL A 53 -20.75 1.43 10.51
C VAL A 53 -22.00 1.39 11.40
N ARG A 54 -23.17 1.15 10.77
CA ARG A 54 -24.45 1.02 11.49
C ARG A 54 -24.43 -0.15 12.48
N GLN A 55 -25.02 0.06 13.65
CA GLN A 55 -25.23 -1.01 14.64
C GLN A 55 -26.04 -2.18 14.05
N PRO A 56 -25.73 -3.45 14.41
CA PRO A 56 -24.67 -3.91 15.31
C PRO A 56 -23.27 -3.91 14.63
N VAL A 57 -22.37 -3.07 15.15
CA VAL A 57 -21.08 -2.72 14.50
C VAL A 57 -20.23 -3.96 14.25
N VAL A 58 -19.97 -4.77 15.28
CA VAL A 58 -19.08 -5.94 15.18
C VAL A 58 -19.60 -6.94 14.15
N LYS A 59 -20.90 -7.26 14.17
CA LYS A 59 -21.50 -8.24 13.25
C LYS A 59 -21.45 -7.75 11.81
N ASN A 60 -21.79 -6.49 11.57
CA ASN A 60 -21.79 -5.92 10.23
C ASN A 60 -20.37 -5.79 9.69
N MET A 61 -19.41 -5.39 10.53
CA MET A 61 -18.00 -5.32 10.15
C MET A 61 -17.42 -6.69 9.82
N MET A 62 -17.71 -7.73 10.62
CA MET A 62 -17.23 -9.08 10.33
C MET A 62 -17.76 -9.61 8.99
N LYS A 63 -19.03 -9.35 8.66
CA LYS A 63 -19.57 -9.70 7.34
C LYS A 63 -18.83 -8.99 6.21
N ALA A 64 -18.55 -7.69 6.37
CA ALA A 64 -17.80 -6.93 5.39
C ALA A 64 -16.37 -7.48 5.21
N LEU A 65 -15.69 -7.84 6.31
CA LEU A 65 -14.37 -8.47 6.27
C LEU A 65 -14.41 -9.82 5.55
N TYR A 66 -15.36 -10.69 5.89
CA TYR A 66 -15.49 -11.98 5.21
C TYR A 66 -15.74 -11.81 3.71
N PHE A 67 -16.62 -10.88 3.32
CA PHE A 67 -16.86 -10.58 1.92
C PHE A 67 -15.60 -10.07 1.21
N GLN A 68 -14.87 -9.13 1.82
CA GLN A 68 -13.66 -8.55 1.25
C GLN A 68 -12.55 -9.59 1.03
N PHE A 69 -12.31 -10.46 2.02
CA PHE A 69 -11.27 -11.49 1.96
C PHE A 69 -11.65 -12.75 1.19
N THR A 70 -12.91 -12.88 0.73
CA THR A 70 -13.36 -14.01 -0.11
C THR A 70 -13.64 -13.57 -1.54
N VAL A 71 -14.61 -12.68 -1.74
CA VAL A 71 -15.07 -12.21 -3.05
C VAL A 71 -14.30 -10.96 -3.47
N GLY A 72 -14.08 -10.03 -2.53
CA GLY A 72 -13.45 -8.74 -2.82
C GLY A 72 -11.99 -8.83 -3.30
N VAL A 73 -11.28 -9.91 -2.96
CA VAL A 73 -9.88 -10.13 -3.39
C VAL A 73 -9.77 -10.71 -4.81
N LEU A 74 -10.84 -11.31 -5.34
CA LEU A 74 -10.80 -11.98 -6.65
C LEU A 74 -10.41 -11.05 -7.80
N PRO A 75 -10.91 -9.80 -7.90
CA PRO A 75 -10.47 -8.87 -8.95
C PRO A 75 -8.99 -8.53 -8.85
N MET A 76 -8.44 -8.38 -7.63
CA MET A 76 -7.01 -8.14 -7.43
C MET A 76 -6.18 -9.32 -7.94
N TYR A 77 -6.57 -10.54 -7.59
CA TYR A 77 -5.89 -11.74 -8.10
C TYR A 77 -6.04 -11.92 -9.60
N ALA A 78 -7.21 -11.64 -10.17
CA ALA A 78 -7.43 -11.68 -11.61
C ALA A 78 -6.46 -10.72 -12.33
N VAL A 79 -6.38 -9.45 -11.91
CA VAL A 79 -5.46 -8.47 -12.50
C VAL A 79 -4.00 -8.88 -12.31
N THR A 80 -3.64 -9.40 -11.14
CA THR A 80 -2.26 -9.80 -10.84
C THR A 80 -1.83 -11.00 -11.69
N PHE A 81 -2.62 -12.07 -11.72
CA PHE A 81 -2.29 -13.27 -12.47
C PHE A 81 -2.37 -13.08 -13.98
N VAL A 82 -3.43 -12.43 -14.48
CA VAL A 82 -3.56 -12.14 -15.91
C VAL A 82 -2.50 -11.15 -16.36
N GLY A 83 -2.20 -10.13 -15.55
CA GLY A 83 -1.14 -9.15 -15.84
C GLY A 83 0.23 -9.82 -15.93
N TYR A 84 0.59 -10.64 -14.93
CA TYR A 84 1.87 -11.35 -14.95
C TYR A 84 1.93 -12.38 -16.09
N TRP A 85 0.83 -13.09 -16.37
CA TRP A 85 0.75 -13.98 -17.53
C TRP A 85 0.90 -13.22 -18.86
N ALA A 86 0.39 -11.99 -18.95
CA ALA A 86 0.43 -11.17 -20.17
C ALA A 86 1.79 -10.50 -20.42
N TYR A 87 2.52 -10.09 -19.37
CA TYR A 87 3.73 -9.27 -19.50
C TYR A 87 5.00 -9.91 -18.91
N GLY A 88 4.88 -10.99 -18.14
CA GLY A 88 6.01 -11.72 -17.58
C GLY A 88 6.94 -10.86 -16.72
N SER A 89 8.24 -11.13 -16.79
CA SER A 89 9.30 -10.44 -16.07
C SER A 89 9.53 -8.98 -16.49
N GLN A 90 8.93 -8.54 -17.62
CA GLN A 90 9.00 -7.15 -18.10
C GLN A 90 7.92 -6.25 -17.48
N THR A 91 7.09 -6.79 -16.58
CA THR A 91 6.05 -6.00 -15.90
C THR A 91 6.68 -4.94 -15.01
N SER A 92 6.33 -3.68 -15.23
CA SER A 92 6.71 -2.57 -14.36
C SER A 92 5.85 -2.56 -13.10
N THR A 93 6.36 -1.95 -12.02
CA THR A 93 5.60 -1.85 -10.77
C THR A 93 4.24 -1.17 -10.95
N TYR A 94 4.18 -0.13 -11.79
CA TYR A 94 2.92 0.46 -12.22
C TYR A 94 2.43 -0.21 -13.51
N LEU A 95 1.56 -1.20 -13.38
CA LEU A 95 1.14 -2.09 -14.48
C LEU A 95 0.74 -1.35 -15.77
N LEU A 96 0.05 -0.20 -15.69
CA LEU A 96 -0.38 0.56 -16.87
C LEU A 96 0.78 1.08 -17.74
N ASN A 97 2.01 1.17 -17.21
CA ASN A 97 3.19 1.49 -18.01
C ASN A 97 3.54 0.36 -18.97
N SER A 98 3.34 -0.90 -18.57
CA SER A 98 3.60 -2.08 -19.40
C SER A 98 2.45 -2.41 -20.35
N VAL A 99 1.26 -1.84 -20.16
CA VAL A 99 0.09 -2.15 -21.01
C VAL A 99 0.22 -1.56 -22.41
N ASN A 100 0.08 -2.45 -23.40
CA ASN A 100 -0.01 -2.14 -24.83
C ASN A 100 -1.48 -2.24 -25.29
N GLY A 101 -1.98 -1.23 -25.98
CA GLY A 101 -3.37 -1.20 -26.44
C GLY A 101 -3.79 0.16 -26.98
N PRO A 102 -5.09 0.34 -27.32
CA PRO A 102 -5.61 1.61 -27.80
C PRO A 102 -5.36 2.74 -26.80
N VAL A 103 -4.88 3.88 -27.31
CA VAL A 103 -4.47 5.04 -26.48
C VAL A 103 -5.62 5.51 -25.58
N TRP A 104 -6.86 5.48 -26.06
CA TRP A 104 -8.03 5.90 -25.28
C TRP A 104 -8.29 5.00 -24.05
N VAL A 105 -8.06 3.69 -24.16
CA VAL A 105 -8.23 2.75 -23.02
C VAL A 105 -7.16 3.02 -21.97
N LYS A 106 -5.91 3.18 -22.41
CA LYS A 106 -4.78 3.51 -21.52
C LYS A 106 -5.00 4.86 -20.83
N ALA A 107 -5.47 5.87 -21.57
CA ALA A 107 -5.79 7.17 -21.01
C ALA A 107 -6.93 7.09 -19.97
N ALA A 108 -8.03 6.40 -20.30
CA ALA A 108 -9.15 6.21 -19.38
C ALA A 108 -8.72 5.48 -18.09
N ALA A 109 -7.88 4.44 -18.21
CA ALA A 109 -7.36 3.71 -17.05
C ALA A 109 -6.46 4.58 -16.17
N ASN A 110 -5.60 5.42 -16.76
CA ASN A 110 -4.76 6.36 -16.01
C ASN A 110 -5.61 7.44 -15.31
N ILE A 111 -6.63 7.98 -15.97
CA ILE A 111 -7.56 8.95 -15.37
C ILE A 111 -8.32 8.32 -14.20
N ALA A 112 -8.83 7.09 -14.38
CA ALA A 112 -9.50 6.37 -13.30
C ALA A 112 -8.56 6.08 -12.12
N SER A 113 -7.33 5.64 -12.40
CA SER A 113 -6.29 5.43 -11.38
C SER A 113 -6.00 6.73 -10.62
N PHE A 114 -5.84 7.85 -11.33
CA PHE A 114 -5.61 9.16 -10.73
C PHE A 114 -6.77 9.57 -9.82
N LEU A 115 -8.00 9.52 -10.31
CA LEU A 115 -9.19 9.87 -9.53
C LEU A 115 -9.34 9.00 -8.27
N GLN A 116 -9.13 7.69 -8.40
CA GLN A 116 -9.15 6.77 -7.28
C GLN A 116 -8.07 7.12 -6.24
N THR A 117 -6.86 7.48 -6.67
CA THR A 117 -5.79 7.90 -5.75
C THR A 117 -6.16 9.19 -5.01
N VAL A 118 -6.82 10.16 -5.66
CA VAL A 118 -7.31 11.38 -4.98
C VAL A 118 -8.30 11.03 -3.88
N ILE A 119 -9.26 10.14 -4.16
CA ILE A 119 -10.25 9.69 -3.18
C ILE A 119 -9.56 8.95 -2.03
N ALA A 120 -8.66 8.03 -2.33
CA ALA A 120 -7.92 7.26 -1.33
C ALA A 120 -7.11 8.20 -0.41
N LEU A 121 -6.40 9.18 -0.97
CA LEU A 121 -5.63 10.16 -0.20
C LEU A 121 -6.50 10.89 0.83
N HIS A 122 -7.72 11.29 0.45
CA HIS A 122 -8.64 11.96 1.37
C HIS A 122 -9.13 11.03 2.49
N ILE A 123 -9.48 9.78 2.15
CA ILE A 123 -9.94 8.78 3.12
C ILE A 123 -8.83 8.50 4.15
N PHE A 124 -7.60 8.24 3.68
CA PHE A 124 -6.47 7.92 4.55
C PHE A 124 -5.93 9.13 5.33
N ALA A 125 -6.09 10.35 4.82
CA ALA A 125 -5.67 11.56 5.55
C ALA A 125 -6.69 11.99 6.63
N SER A 126 -7.95 11.56 6.53
CA SER A 126 -9.02 11.95 7.46
C SER A 126 -8.70 11.71 8.93
N PRO A 127 -8.22 10.51 9.36
CA PRO A 127 -7.94 10.25 10.77
C PRO A 127 -6.81 11.12 11.31
N MET A 128 -5.80 11.40 10.47
CA MET A 128 -4.71 12.29 10.83
C MET A 128 -5.20 13.74 11.00
N TYR A 129 -6.07 14.22 10.11
CA TYR A 129 -6.66 15.56 10.25
C TYR A 129 -7.51 15.68 11.52
N GLU A 130 -8.30 14.67 11.83
CA GLU A 130 -9.11 14.63 13.05
C GLU A 130 -8.24 14.59 14.32
N TYR A 131 -7.17 13.79 14.29
CA TYR A 131 -6.19 13.74 15.37
C TYR A 131 -5.54 15.11 15.63
N LEU A 132 -5.07 15.79 14.58
CA LEU A 132 -4.43 17.11 14.69
C LEU A 132 -5.43 18.17 15.16
N ASP A 133 -6.63 18.23 14.57
CA ASP A 133 -7.67 19.18 14.98
C ASP A 133 -8.02 18.97 16.48
N THR A 134 -8.12 17.72 16.95
CA THR A 134 -8.39 17.40 18.36
C THR A 134 -7.22 17.77 19.27
N ARG A 135 -5.98 17.43 18.88
CA ARG A 135 -4.77 17.70 19.66
C ARG A 135 -4.52 19.18 19.86
N TYR A 136 -4.78 20.00 18.84
CA TYR A 136 -4.61 21.45 18.89
C TYR A 136 -5.88 22.20 19.33
N GLY A 137 -6.91 21.48 19.80
CA GLY A 137 -8.11 22.09 20.38
C GLY A 137 -8.93 22.90 19.37
N ILE A 138 -8.87 22.57 18.09
CA ILE A 138 -9.64 23.21 17.01
C ILE A 138 -11.09 22.74 17.12
N LYS A 139 -11.84 23.38 18.02
CA LYS A 139 -13.27 23.14 18.26
C LYS A 139 -14.10 24.37 17.84
N GLY A 140 -15.37 24.16 17.51
CA GLY A 140 -16.30 25.23 17.12
C GLY A 140 -16.46 25.41 15.61
N SER A 141 -16.81 26.63 15.16
CA SER A 141 -17.12 26.89 13.75
C SER A 141 -15.95 26.53 12.83
N ALA A 142 -16.26 25.74 11.80
CA ALA A 142 -15.31 25.37 10.76
C ALA A 142 -14.77 26.58 9.98
N LEU A 143 -15.55 27.67 9.94
CA LEU A 143 -15.27 28.89 9.18
C LEU A 143 -14.61 29.99 10.03
N ALA A 144 -14.40 29.78 11.33
CA ALA A 144 -13.64 30.73 12.13
C ALA A 144 -12.24 30.91 11.52
N VAL A 145 -11.82 32.15 11.26
CA VAL A 145 -10.59 32.47 10.49
C VAL A 145 -9.36 31.71 11.03
N ARG A 146 -9.23 31.62 12.36
CA ARG A 146 -8.16 30.86 13.02
C ARG A 146 -8.23 29.35 12.70
N ASN A 147 -9.42 28.77 12.77
CA ASN A 147 -9.65 27.34 12.51
C ASN A 147 -9.46 27.04 11.02
N LEU A 148 -9.98 27.89 10.13
CA LEU A 148 -9.81 27.75 8.69
C LEU A 148 -8.33 27.86 8.29
N SER A 149 -7.62 28.87 8.79
CA SER A 149 -6.18 29.04 8.53
C SER A 149 -5.38 27.83 9.00
N PHE A 150 -5.62 27.34 10.23
CA PHE A 150 -4.94 26.14 10.74
C PHE A 150 -5.20 24.92 9.84
N ARG A 151 -6.47 24.71 9.48
CA ARG A 151 -6.87 23.57 8.66
C ARG A 151 -6.24 23.60 7.28
N VAL A 152 -6.21 24.77 6.64
CA VAL A 152 -5.55 24.97 5.33
C VAL A 152 -4.05 24.71 5.45
N VAL A 153 -3.37 25.28 6.44
CA VAL A 153 -1.92 25.08 6.63
C VAL A 153 -1.59 23.60 6.84
N VAL A 154 -2.33 22.90 7.70
CA VAL A 154 -2.11 21.47 7.96
C VAL A 154 -2.37 20.63 6.71
N ARG A 155 -3.48 20.85 6.01
CA ARG A 155 -3.88 20.05 4.84
C ARG A 155 -2.98 20.31 3.63
N VAL A 156 -2.66 21.57 3.35
CA VAL A 156 -1.72 21.94 2.27
C VAL A 156 -0.31 21.48 2.62
N GLY A 157 0.13 21.65 3.86
CA GLY A 157 1.43 21.16 4.33
C GLY A 157 1.56 19.64 4.19
N TYR A 158 0.52 18.90 4.58
CA TYR A 158 0.49 17.45 4.38
C TYR A 158 0.57 17.06 2.90
N LEU A 159 -0.22 17.69 2.04
CA LEU A 159 -0.18 17.43 0.60
C LEU A 159 1.20 17.76 0.01
N ALA A 160 1.77 18.91 0.36
CA ALA A 160 3.08 19.34 -0.09
C ALA A 160 4.19 18.36 0.31
N ILE A 161 4.18 17.87 1.56
CA ILE A 161 5.16 16.87 2.03
C ILE A 161 5.00 15.56 1.25
N ASN A 162 3.78 15.08 1.05
CA ASN A 162 3.54 13.85 0.29
C ASN A 162 4.01 13.98 -1.16
N THR A 163 3.69 15.09 -1.83
CA THR A 163 4.16 15.36 -3.20
C THR A 163 5.68 15.47 -3.26
N PHE A 164 6.29 16.12 -2.27
CA PHE A 164 7.75 16.24 -2.19
C PHE A 164 8.41 14.88 -2.01
N VAL A 165 7.95 14.05 -1.07
CA VAL A 165 8.47 12.69 -0.87
C VAL A 165 8.27 11.82 -2.12
N ALA A 166 7.11 11.91 -2.76
CA ALA A 166 6.84 11.19 -4.01
C ALA A 166 7.78 11.63 -5.15
N SER A 167 8.15 12.92 -5.20
CA SER A 167 9.12 13.43 -6.18
C SER A 167 10.56 13.03 -5.87
N LEU A 168 10.92 12.86 -4.59
CA LEU A 168 12.26 12.43 -4.18
C LEU A 168 12.49 10.93 -4.41
N LEU A 169 11.45 10.11 -4.25
CA LEU A 169 11.54 8.65 -4.30
C LEU A 169 10.50 8.08 -5.30
N PRO A 170 10.73 8.22 -6.62
CA PRO A 170 9.79 7.73 -7.64
C PRO A 170 9.81 6.20 -7.83
N PHE A 171 10.31 5.45 -6.84
CA PHE A 171 10.38 3.99 -6.85
C PHE A 171 9.17 3.41 -6.12
N LEU A 172 8.02 3.40 -6.80
CA LEU A 172 6.74 3.01 -6.22
C LEU A 172 6.82 1.66 -5.48
N GLY A 173 7.47 0.67 -6.09
CA GLY A 173 7.54 -0.69 -5.56
C GLY A 173 8.40 -0.79 -4.31
N ASP A 174 9.51 -0.05 -4.26
CA ASP A 174 10.40 -0.06 -3.12
C ASP A 174 9.83 0.78 -1.97
N PHE A 175 9.16 1.88 -2.28
CA PHE A 175 8.47 2.70 -1.29
C PHE A 175 7.29 1.96 -0.65
N MET A 176 6.49 1.23 -1.44
CA MET A 176 5.46 0.33 -0.91
C MET A 176 6.10 -0.74 -0.01
N SER A 177 7.28 -1.22 -0.36
CA SER A 177 7.96 -2.29 0.37
C SER A 177 8.44 -1.77 1.73
N LEU A 178 9.05 -0.59 1.74
CA LEU A 178 9.46 0.11 2.95
C LEU A 178 8.26 0.42 3.85
N THR A 179 7.17 0.91 3.27
CA THR A 179 5.95 1.22 4.01
C THR A 179 5.34 -0.05 4.60
N GLY A 180 5.27 -1.15 3.84
CA GLY A 180 4.84 -2.45 4.34
C GLY A 180 5.70 -2.94 5.50
N ALA A 181 7.03 -2.82 5.36
CA ALA A 181 8.01 -3.20 6.39
C ALA A 181 7.85 -2.41 7.69
N VAL A 182 7.77 -1.08 7.61
CA VAL A 182 7.82 -0.18 8.78
C VAL A 182 6.45 0.08 9.39
N SER A 183 5.38 0.04 8.59
CA SER A 183 4.01 0.35 9.06
C SER A 183 3.14 -0.89 9.16
N THR A 184 2.91 -1.60 8.04
CA THR A 184 1.87 -2.63 7.98
C THR A 184 2.25 -3.86 8.80
N PHE A 185 3.48 -4.35 8.73
CA PHE A 185 3.91 -5.47 9.56
C PHE A 185 3.76 -5.16 11.07
N PRO A 186 4.31 -4.04 11.59
CA PRO A 186 4.13 -3.70 13.00
C PRO A 186 2.68 -3.47 13.40
N LEU A 187 1.89 -2.74 12.61
CA LEU A 187 0.51 -2.40 12.98
C LEU A 187 -0.43 -3.62 12.89
N THR A 188 -0.33 -4.40 11.81
CA THR A 188 -1.28 -5.50 11.54
C THR A 188 -0.91 -6.78 12.27
N PHE A 189 0.37 -7.13 12.37
CA PHE A 189 0.78 -8.41 12.95
C PHE A 189 1.37 -8.26 14.35
N ILE A 190 2.19 -7.26 14.62
CA ILE A 190 2.84 -7.14 15.94
C ILE A 190 1.87 -6.54 16.95
N LEU A 191 1.36 -5.34 16.66
CA LEU A 191 0.50 -4.58 17.56
C LEU A 191 -0.83 -5.30 17.80
N ALA A 192 -1.46 -5.89 16.78
CA ALA A 192 -2.71 -6.62 16.95
C ALA A 192 -2.55 -7.84 17.89
N ASN A 193 -1.49 -8.65 17.70
CA ASN A 193 -1.21 -9.78 18.58
C ASN A 193 -0.89 -9.33 20.01
N HIS A 194 -0.11 -8.25 20.16
CA HIS A 194 0.22 -7.68 21.46
C HIS A 194 -1.01 -7.12 22.19
N MET A 195 -1.86 -6.35 21.49
CA MET A 195 -3.11 -5.84 22.06
C MET A 195 -4.04 -6.96 22.49
N TYR A 196 -4.14 -8.05 21.71
CA TYR A 196 -4.95 -9.21 22.07
C TYR A 196 -4.42 -9.93 23.31
N LEU A 197 -3.10 -10.11 23.41
CA LEU A 197 -2.44 -10.65 24.60
C LEU A 197 -2.77 -9.83 25.85
N VAL A 198 -2.58 -8.51 25.79
CA VAL A 198 -2.86 -7.60 26.92
C VAL A 198 -4.34 -7.62 27.30
N ALA A 199 -5.24 -7.56 26.31
CA ALA A 199 -6.69 -7.48 26.57
C ALA A 199 -7.30 -8.79 27.09
N LYS A 200 -6.68 -9.95 26.81
CA LYS A 200 -7.20 -11.28 27.16
C LYS A 200 -6.28 -12.08 28.09
N ASP A 201 -5.26 -11.46 28.69
CA ASP A 201 -4.19 -12.16 29.40
C ASP A 201 -4.68 -13.24 30.39
N HIS A 202 -5.69 -12.92 31.21
CA HIS A 202 -6.24 -13.84 32.21
C HIS A 202 -7.12 -14.97 31.65
N LYS A 203 -7.47 -14.93 30.36
CA LYS A 203 -8.34 -15.92 29.69
C LYS A 203 -7.57 -16.83 28.72
N LEU A 204 -6.30 -16.53 28.44
CA LEU A 204 -5.49 -17.26 27.47
C LEU A 204 -4.71 -18.38 28.14
N THR A 205 -4.67 -19.54 27.50
CA THR A 205 -3.80 -20.65 27.92
C THR A 205 -2.33 -20.32 27.63
N CYS A 206 -1.40 -20.99 28.33
CA CYS A 206 0.04 -20.82 28.10
C CYS A 206 0.42 -21.02 26.63
N LEU A 207 -0.20 -22.02 25.96
CA LEU A 207 0.04 -22.31 24.55
C LEU A 207 -0.47 -21.19 23.63
N GLN A 208 -1.64 -20.61 23.91
CA GLN A 208 -2.15 -19.46 23.16
C GLN A 208 -1.24 -18.23 23.34
N LYS A 209 -0.77 -17.97 24.56
CA LYS A 209 0.17 -16.86 24.81
C LYS A 209 1.47 -17.05 24.03
N SER A 210 2.05 -18.26 24.07
CA SER A 210 3.24 -18.61 23.31
C SER A 210 3.05 -18.42 21.80
N TRP A 211 1.90 -18.82 21.25
CA TRP A 211 1.56 -18.62 19.84
C TRP A 211 1.56 -17.15 19.43
N HIS A 212 0.93 -16.27 20.21
CA HIS A 212 0.92 -14.83 19.91
C HIS A 212 2.32 -14.20 20.01
N TRP A 213 3.12 -14.58 21.01
CA TRP A 213 4.51 -14.11 21.14
C TRP A 213 5.40 -14.61 20.00
N LEU A 214 5.22 -15.86 19.56
CA LEU A 214 5.92 -16.39 18.37
C LEU A 214 5.60 -15.55 17.14
N ASN A 215 4.31 -15.23 16.91
CA ASN A 215 3.91 -14.35 15.81
C ASN A 215 4.56 -12.96 15.92
N VAL A 216 4.57 -12.36 17.10
CA VAL A 216 5.23 -11.05 17.34
C VAL A 216 6.71 -11.12 16.97
N CYS A 217 7.45 -12.12 17.43
CA CYS A 217 8.87 -12.28 17.11
C CYS A 217 9.10 -12.55 15.62
N PHE A 218 8.32 -13.45 15.03
CA PHE A 218 8.44 -13.82 13.62
C PHE A 218 8.18 -12.63 12.69
N PHE A 219 7.06 -11.92 12.88
CA PHE A 219 6.73 -10.74 12.07
C PHE A 219 7.63 -9.56 12.39
N GLY A 220 8.20 -9.47 13.60
CA GLY A 220 9.28 -8.54 13.93
C GLY A 220 10.54 -8.78 13.10
N CYS A 221 11.01 -10.02 13.01
CA CYS A 221 12.13 -10.40 12.16
C CYS A 221 11.84 -10.15 10.67
N MET A 222 10.63 -10.47 10.19
CA MET A 222 10.22 -10.20 8.82
C MET A 222 10.17 -8.70 8.51
N SER A 223 9.62 -7.89 9.41
CA SER A 223 9.58 -6.43 9.30
C SER A 223 10.99 -5.85 9.17
N LEU A 224 11.94 -6.30 10.00
CA LEU A 224 13.33 -5.87 9.94
C LEU A 224 14.00 -6.30 8.62
N ALA A 225 13.84 -7.56 8.23
CA ALA A 225 14.40 -8.07 6.97
C ALA A 225 13.84 -7.31 5.76
N ALA A 226 12.54 -7.03 5.76
CA ALA A 226 11.88 -6.25 4.72
C ALA A 226 12.33 -4.79 4.71
N ALA A 227 12.55 -4.16 5.86
CA ALA A 227 13.06 -2.79 5.93
C ALA A 227 14.48 -2.72 5.35
N VAL A 228 15.36 -3.65 5.72
CA VAL A 228 16.72 -3.75 5.16
C VAL A 228 16.66 -3.99 3.64
N ALA A 229 15.75 -4.86 3.18
CA ALA A 229 15.57 -5.11 1.76
C ALA A 229 15.10 -3.88 0.99
N ALA A 230 14.08 -3.20 1.48
CA ALA A 230 13.54 -1.99 0.86
C ALA A 230 14.58 -0.87 0.82
N LEU A 231 15.31 -0.63 1.92
CA LEU A 231 16.40 0.36 1.95
C LEU A 231 17.50 0.03 0.94
N ARG A 232 17.86 -1.25 0.80
CA ARG A 232 18.85 -1.69 -0.19
C ARG A 232 18.35 -1.47 -1.61
N LEU A 233 17.08 -1.79 -1.91
CA LEU A 233 16.48 -1.60 -3.23
C LEU A 233 16.44 -0.11 -3.59
N ILE A 234 15.94 0.75 -2.69
CA ILE A 234 15.97 2.21 -2.85
C ILE A 234 17.40 2.72 -3.07
N ALA A 235 18.38 2.22 -2.31
CA ALA A 235 19.78 2.64 -2.44
C ALA A 235 20.42 2.19 -3.77
N LEU A 236 19.92 1.13 -4.40
CA LEU A 236 20.37 0.70 -5.73
C LEU A 236 19.70 1.50 -6.84
N ASP A 237 18.39 1.69 -6.73
CA ASP A 237 17.60 2.42 -7.73
C ASP A 237 17.89 3.93 -7.69
N SER A 238 18.24 4.48 -6.53
CA SER A 238 18.70 5.87 -6.41
C SER A 238 20.02 6.16 -7.12
N LYS A 239 20.88 5.16 -7.38
CA LYS A 239 22.15 5.36 -8.11
C LYS A 239 21.94 5.65 -9.58
N THR A 240 20.86 5.15 -10.16
CA THR A 240 20.48 5.38 -11.56
C THR A 240 19.54 6.57 -11.71
N TYR A 241 19.10 7.15 -10.60
CA TYR A 241 18.21 8.29 -10.57
C TYR A 241 18.97 9.61 -10.39
N HIS A 242 18.80 10.51 -11.35
CA HIS A 242 19.28 11.87 -11.26
C HIS A 242 18.15 12.76 -10.75
N LEU A 243 18.27 13.22 -9.51
CA LEU A 243 17.35 14.19 -8.91
C LEU A 243 17.29 15.43 -9.79
N PHE A 244 16.11 15.67 -10.37
CA PHE A 244 15.85 16.81 -11.24
C PHE A 244 16.78 16.90 -12.46
N ALA A 245 16.93 15.81 -13.22
CA ALA A 245 17.78 15.75 -14.42
C ALA A 245 17.40 16.75 -15.54
N ASP A 246 16.22 17.36 -15.47
CA ASP A 246 15.68 18.32 -16.45
C ASP A 246 15.75 19.80 -15.97
N ILE A 247 16.67 20.15 -15.04
CA ILE A 247 17.00 21.56 -14.70
C ILE A 247 18.36 21.94 -15.30
#